data_AF-A0A925HSZ9-F1
#
_entry.id   AF-A0A925HSZ9-F1
#
_cell.length_a   1.000
_cell.length_b   1.000
_cell.length_c   1.000
_cell.angle_alpha   90.00
_cell.angle_beta   90.00
_cell.angle_gamma   90.00
#
_symmetry.space_group_name_H-M   'P 1'
#
loop_
_entity.id
_entity.type
_entity.pdbx_description
1 polymer ?
#
loop_
_entity_poly.entity_id
_entity_poly.type
_entity_poly.pdbx_seq_one_letter_code
_entity_poly.pdbx_strand_id
1 'polypeptide(L)' 'MAIKITEECINCGACEPECPNNAIYEGGVEWAIADGTTVK' A
#
# COMPACT_ATOMS: atom_id res chain seq x y z
N MET A 1 2.21 6.39 -10.59
CA MET A 1 1.85 7.42 -9.58
C MET A 1 2.54 7.03 -8.30
N ALA A 2 3.16 7.97 -7.59
CA ALA A 2 3.82 7.69 -6.32
C ALA A 2 2.99 8.30 -5.18
N ILE A 3 2.38 7.45 -4.36
CA ILE A 3 1.71 7.83 -3.12
C ILE A 3 2.69 7.54 -1.98
N LYS A 4 2.88 8.51 -1.08
CA LYS A 4 3.76 8.36 0.09
C LYS A 4 2.90 8.40 1.36
N ILE A 5 2.99 7.35 2.17
CA ILE A 5 2.41 7.34 3.52
C ILE A 5 3.25 8.24 4.42
N THR A 6 2.61 9.17 5.13
CA THR A 6 3.26 10.07 6.09
C THR A 6 3.01 9.61 7.52
N GLU A 7 3.69 10.25 8.47
CA GLU A 7 3.53 10.01 9.90
C GLU A 7 2.14 10.42 10.42
N GLU A 8 1.37 11.17 9.63
CA GLU A 8 -0.02 11.54 9.91
C GLU A 8 -1.02 10.42 9.56
N CYS A 9 -0.54 9.24 9.14
CA CYS A 9 -1.39 8.10 8.83
C CYS A 9 -2.20 7.66 10.06
N ILE A 10 -3.52 7.62 9.90
CA ILE A 10 -4.47 7.15 10.93
C ILE A 10 -4.99 5.73 10.67
N ASN A 11 -4.38 4.99 9.74
CA ASN A 11 -4.83 3.64 9.32
C ASN A 11 -6.30 3.59 8.87
N CYS A 12 -6.74 4.53 8.01
CA CYS A 12 -8.11 4.56 7.49
C CYS A 12 -8.36 3.67 6.26
N GLY A 13 -7.33 3.06 5.67
CA GLY A 13 -7.44 2.17 4.51
C GLY A 13 -7.76 2.83 3.16
N ALA A 14 -8.03 4.13 3.11
CA ALA A 14 -8.49 4.79 1.87
C ALA A 14 -7.47 4.77 0.72
N CYS A 15 -6.19 4.66 1.03
CA CYS A 15 -5.11 4.66 0.03
C CYS A 15 -4.83 3.28 -0.59
N GLU A 16 -5.29 2.20 0.05
CA GLU A 16 -5.09 0.82 -0.43
C GLU A 16 -5.78 0.56 -1.79
N PRO A 17 -7.10 0.79 -1.98
CA PRO A 17 -7.77 0.52 -3.25
C PRO A 17 -7.35 1.48 -4.38
N GLU A 18 -6.84 2.66 -4.02
CA GLU A 18 -6.32 3.65 -4.97
C GLU A 18 -4.91 3.31 -5.48
N CYS A 19 -4.26 2.31 -4.88
CA CYS A 19 -2.90 1.93 -5.21
C CYS A 19 -2.85 1.16 -6.54
N PRO A 20 -2.32 1.73 -7.64
CA PRO A 20 -2.38 1.12 -8.97
C PRO A 20 -1.49 -0.12 -9.11
N ASN A 21 -0.57 -0.33 -8.18
CA ASN A 21 0.36 -1.45 -8.14
C ASN A 21 0.25 -2.25 -6.83
N ASN A 22 -0.87 -2.12 -6.12
CA ASN A 22 -1.20 -2.89 -4.91
C ASN A 22 -0.05 -2.97 -3.89
N ALA A 23 0.67 -1.87 -3.67
CA ALA A 23 1.87 -1.80 -2.85
C ALA A 23 1.63 -1.28 -1.42
N ILE A 24 0.40 -0.91 -1.09
CA ILE A 24 0.00 -0.39 0.23
C ILE A 24 -0.76 -1.50 0.96
N TYR A 25 -0.42 -1.71 2.23
CA TYR A 25 -0.99 -2.75 3.08
C TYR A 25 -1.22 -2.21 4.49
N GLU A 26 -2.11 -2.85 5.26
CA GLU A 26 -2.29 -2.53 6.67
C GLU A 26 -1.00 -2.71 7.49
N GLY A 27 -0.88 -1.98 8.60
CA GLY A 27 0.26 -2.12 9.49
C GLY A 27 0.31 -3.51 10.11
N GLY A 28 1.42 -4.23 9.89
CA GLY A 28 1.66 -5.54 10.52
C GLY A 28 1.31 -6.76 9.67
N VAL A 29 0.82 -6.58 8.43
CA VAL A 29 0.79 -7.66 7.45
C VAL A 29 2.15 -7.83 6.78
N GLU A 30 2.50 -9.08 6.53
CA GLU A 30 3.72 -9.42 5.81
C GLU A 30 3.60 -8.98 4.35
N TRP A 31 4.65 -8.36 3.81
CA TRP A 31 4.62 -7.86 2.44
C TRP A 31 4.51 -9.02 1.45
N ALA A 32 3.37 -9.12 0.78
CA ALA A 32 3.10 -10.14 -0.23
C ALA A 32 3.37 -9.58 -1.63
N ILE A 33 4.63 -9.68 -2.08
CA ILE A 33 5.03 -9.27 -3.44
C ILE A 33 4.16 -9.93 -4.55
N ALA A 34 3.59 -11.10 -4.25
CA ALA A 34 2.72 -11.87 -5.13
C ALA A 34 1.31 -11.25 -5.34
N ASP A 35 0.90 -10.27 -4.53
CA ASP A 35 -0.45 -9.68 -4.57
C ASP A 35 -0.58 -8.62 -5.68
N GLY A 36 -0.12 -8.94 -6.90
CA GLY A 36 -0.33 -8.09 -8.07
C GLY A 36 0.57 -6.85 -8.13
N THR A 37 1.68 -6.84 -7.39
CA THR A 37 2.63 -5.73 -7.46
C THR A 37 3.44 -5.74 -8.77
N THR A 38 3.62 -4.57 -9.39
CA THR A 38 4.34 -4.44 -10.68
C THR A 38 5.83 -4.15 -10.51
N VAL A 39 6.40 -4.52 -9.37
CA VAL A 39 7.82 -4.33 -9.06
C VAL A 39 8.63 -5.27 -9.95
N LYS A 40 9.38 -4.69 -10.90
CA LYS A 40 10.32 -5.41 -11.78
C LYS A 40 11.69 -5.54 -11.13
#